data_AF-A0A2N0SHU4-F1
#
_entry.id   AF-A0A2N0SHU4-F1
#
_cell.length_a   1.000
_cell.length_b   1.000
_cell.length_c   1.000
_cell.angle_alpha   90.00
_cell.angle_beta   90.00
_cell.angle_gamma   90.00
#
_symmetry.space_group_name_H-M   'P 1'
#
loop_
_entity.id
_entity.type
_entity.pdbx_description
1 polymer ?
#
loop_
_entity_poly.entity_id
_entity_poly.type
_entity_poly.pdbx_seq_one_letter_code
_entity_poly.pdbx_strand_id
1 'polypeptide(L)'
;MACSKILSGDLPELTNDIIKYLLDDFSTLHSCILVNRLWCRLTIPLLWENPFSIPTKNYKFIEIYLLSLNDDFETKPSNTLFNYPSFLKYLNIWKFMICVEIWSRNAIRTLKPERYFIYDTYKYSKTEFMKLISISLFKIFIENEVTLHTLDIDISDHRYYCSYFNDIFELILQNGTNFIHNIKNLKFCTSTHSSFDNEDMLLKNRISQIIDTHQNLKIILLCHNYLPLYQSLLLSKNSNCSNTLNTIMFYHINFGSIFNIDILFEQLNVLESFYSKNY
;
A
#
# COMPACT_ATOMS: atom_id res chain seq x y z
N MET A 1 14.43 -36.29 28.18
CA MET A 1 13.69 -35.02 27.95
C MET A 1 14.41 -33.88 28.66
N ALA A 2 15.47 -33.35 28.06
CA ALA A 2 16.26 -32.25 28.63
C ALA A 2 16.73 -31.31 27.51
N CYS A 3 15.83 -30.50 26.98
CA CYS A 3 16.16 -29.42 26.02
C CYS A 3 15.17 -28.24 26.12
N SER A 4 14.66 -27.91 27.31
CA SER A 4 13.75 -26.76 27.50
C SER A 4 14.31 -25.63 28.38
N LYS A 5 15.61 -25.64 28.71
CA LYS A 5 16.23 -24.62 29.59
C LYS A 5 17.33 -23.76 28.94
N ILE A 6 17.68 -23.98 27.67
CA ILE A 6 18.80 -23.23 27.04
C ILE A 6 18.33 -21.89 26.42
N LEU A 7 17.03 -21.71 26.17
CA LEU A 7 16.47 -20.46 25.62
C LEU A 7 15.58 -19.69 26.61
N SER A 8 15.73 -19.95 27.92
CA SER A 8 15.12 -19.10 28.96
C SER A 8 16.00 -17.91 29.36
N GLY A 9 17.12 -17.70 28.65
CA GLY A 9 17.94 -16.50 28.73
C GLY A 9 17.66 -15.61 27.53
N ASP A 10 17.05 -14.46 27.81
CA ASP A 10 16.69 -13.41 26.88
C ASP A 10 17.88 -12.95 26.01
N LEU A 11 17.89 -13.33 24.73
CA LEU A 11 18.50 -12.51 23.67
C LEU A 11 17.45 -12.11 22.64
N PRO A 12 16.51 -11.21 23.01
CA PRO A 12 15.54 -10.63 22.07
C PRO A 12 16.24 -9.97 20.88
N GLU A 13 17.42 -9.41 21.10
CA GLU A 13 18.24 -8.75 20.08
C GLU A 13 18.67 -9.73 18.98
N LEU A 14 19.28 -10.86 19.35
CA LEU A 14 19.65 -11.89 18.36
C LEU A 14 18.42 -12.48 17.67
N THR A 15 17.33 -12.68 18.42
CA THR A 15 16.09 -13.20 17.82
C THR A 15 15.52 -12.23 16.79
N ASN A 16 15.52 -10.93 17.10
CA ASN A 16 15.08 -9.89 16.18
C ASN A 16 15.96 -9.84 14.92
N ASP A 17 17.28 -9.93 15.09
CA ASP A 17 18.21 -9.93 13.96
C ASP A 17 18.05 -11.17 13.07
N ILE A 18 17.83 -12.35 13.66
CA ILE A 18 17.52 -13.57 12.90
C ILE A 18 16.23 -13.40 12.08
N ILE A 19 15.16 -12.87 12.67
CA ILE A 19 13.87 -12.73 11.98
C ILE A 19 13.96 -11.74 10.81
N LYS A 20 14.80 -10.71 10.88
CA LYS A 20 15.02 -9.77 9.75
C LYS A 20 15.54 -10.46 8.48
N TYR A 21 16.33 -11.54 8.61
CA TYR A 21 16.78 -12.31 7.44
C TYR A 21 15.68 -13.16 6.80
N LEU A 22 14.51 -13.27 7.45
CA LEU A 22 13.37 -14.06 7.00
C LEU A 22 12.26 -13.21 6.38
N LEU A 23 12.45 -11.90 6.21
CA LEU A 23 11.38 -10.96 5.79
C LEU A 23 10.70 -11.34 4.47
N ASP A 24 11.44 -11.93 3.54
CA ASP A 24 10.91 -12.35 2.23
C ASP A 24 10.34 -13.78 2.23
N ASP A 25 10.55 -14.56 3.30
CA ASP A 25 10.04 -15.92 3.46
C ASP A 25 8.83 -15.96 4.41
N PHE A 26 7.67 -15.59 3.86
CA PHE A 26 6.41 -15.59 4.59
C PHE A 26 6.03 -16.96 5.19
N SER A 27 6.43 -18.06 4.56
CA SER A 27 6.14 -19.41 5.07
C SER A 27 6.91 -19.67 6.37
N THR A 28 8.19 -19.29 6.38
CA THR A 28 9.02 -19.39 7.58
C THR A 28 8.55 -18.41 8.66
N LEU A 29 8.21 -17.16 8.32
CA LEU A 29 7.63 -16.20 9.27
C LEU A 29 6.32 -16.72 9.89
N HIS A 30 5.44 -17.36 9.12
CA HIS A 30 4.24 -17.99 9.67
C HIS A 30 4.57 -19.11 10.67
N SER A 31 5.61 -19.89 10.39
CA SER A 31 6.09 -20.93 11.31
C SER A 31 6.67 -20.33 12.59
N CYS A 32 7.38 -19.20 12.49
CA CYS A 32 7.94 -18.46 13.63
C CYS A 32 6.87 -18.01 14.63
N ILE A 33 5.68 -17.61 14.16
CA ILE A 33 4.56 -17.23 15.05
C ILE A 33 4.21 -18.35 16.04
N LEU A 34 4.37 -19.60 15.65
CA LEU A 34 3.95 -20.77 16.42
C LEU A 34 5.01 -21.29 17.40
N VAL A 35 6.24 -20.75 17.35
CA VAL A 35 7.37 -21.23 18.17
C VAL A 35 7.15 -20.95 19.66
N ASN A 36 6.97 -19.68 20.02
CA ASN A 36 6.63 -19.26 21.38
C ASN A 36 6.13 -17.79 21.38
N ARG A 37 5.77 -17.27 22.56
CA ARG A 37 5.23 -15.91 22.72
C ARG A 37 6.19 -14.80 22.27
N LEU A 38 7.50 -14.97 22.45
CA LEU A 38 8.50 -13.97 22.02
C LEU A 38 8.56 -13.90 20.49
N TRP A 39 8.70 -15.05 19.82
CA TRP A 39 8.74 -15.12 18.36
C TRP A 39 7.44 -14.62 17.74
N CYS A 40 6.29 -14.98 18.32
CA CYS A 40 4.98 -14.44 17.92
C CYS A 40 4.95 -12.90 17.96
N ARG A 41 5.36 -12.30 19.09
CA ARG A 41 5.37 -10.84 19.27
C ARG A 41 6.31 -10.11 18.32
N LEU A 42 7.44 -10.70 17.96
CA LEU A 42 8.40 -10.10 17.02
C LEU A 42 7.97 -10.28 15.56
N THR A 43 7.37 -11.42 15.22
CA THR A 43 7.06 -11.77 13.83
C THR A 43 5.76 -11.14 13.34
N ILE A 44 4.76 -10.98 14.20
CA ILE A 44 3.46 -10.40 13.82
C ILE A 44 3.61 -8.98 13.24
N PRO A 45 4.30 -8.03 13.88
CA PRO A 45 4.49 -6.70 13.30
C PRO A 45 5.09 -6.72 11.90
N LEU A 46 6.03 -7.64 11.64
CA LEU A 46 6.71 -7.75 10.34
C LEU A 46 5.80 -8.32 9.25
N LEU A 47 5.00 -9.35 9.57
CA LEU A 47 4.01 -9.90 8.64
C LEU A 47 2.91 -8.88 8.30
N TRP A 48 2.56 -8.04 9.28
CA TRP A 48 1.52 -7.02 9.13
C TRP A 48 2.05 -5.68 8.63
N GLU A 49 3.35 -5.58 8.32
CA GLU A 49 3.95 -4.42 7.68
C GLU A 49 3.44 -4.23 6.24
N ASN A 50 3.25 -5.35 5.52
CA ASN A 50 2.82 -5.40 4.12
C ASN A 50 1.90 -6.62 3.84
N PRO A 51 0.75 -6.73 4.51
CA PRO A 51 -0.08 -7.94 4.47
C PRO A 51 -0.66 -8.21 3.07
N PHE A 52 -0.89 -7.16 2.28
CA PHE A 52 -1.42 -7.25 0.91
C PHE A 52 -0.42 -7.85 -0.09
N SER A 53 0.87 -7.93 0.25
CA SER A 53 1.86 -8.61 -0.58
C SER A 53 1.99 -10.10 -0.31
N ILE A 54 1.37 -10.61 0.77
CA ILE A 54 1.45 -12.02 1.14
C ILE A 54 0.48 -12.81 0.26
N PRO A 55 0.96 -13.78 -0.54
CA PRO A 55 0.11 -14.59 -1.43
C PRO A 55 -0.69 -15.61 -0.62
N THR A 56 -1.75 -15.17 0.05
CA THR A 56 -2.67 -16.05 0.78
C THR A 56 -3.88 -16.39 -0.10
N LYS A 57 -4.29 -17.66 -0.13
CA LYS A 57 -5.34 -18.13 -1.07
C LYS A 57 -6.70 -17.41 -0.91
N ASN A 58 -7.01 -16.90 0.28
CA ASN A 58 -8.35 -16.38 0.61
C ASN A 58 -8.35 -14.97 1.22
N TYR A 59 -7.19 -14.35 1.44
CA TYR A 59 -7.09 -12.99 2.02
C TYR A 59 -7.91 -12.78 3.30
N LYS A 60 -8.04 -13.83 4.13
CA LYS A 60 -8.82 -13.82 5.38
C LYS A 60 -8.36 -12.77 6.39
N PHE A 61 -7.15 -12.24 6.25
CA PHE A 61 -6.68 -11.13 7.08
C PHE A 61 -7.56 -9.87 6.93
N ILE A 62 -8.28 -9.72 5.80
CA ILE A 62 -9.27 -8.65 5.64
C ILE A 62 -10.39 -8.78 6.69
N GLU A 63 -10.79 -9.99 7.08
CA GLU A 63 -11.76 -10.19 8.19
C GLU A 63 -11.20 -9.67 9.50
N ILE A 64 -9.89 -9.86 9.76
CA ILE A 64 -9.24 -9.37 10.98
C ILE A 64 -9.29 -7.83 11.03
N TYR A 65 -9.07 -7.16 9.89
CA TYR A 65 -9.27 -5.71 9.81
C TYR A 65 -10.73 -5.32 10.01
N LEU A 66 -11.69 -5.97 9.33
CA LEU A 66 -13.10 -5.61 9.46
C LEU A 66 -13.68 -5.88 10.85
N LEU A 67 -13.16 -6.87 11.58
CA LEU A 67 -13.53 -7.12 12.97
C LEU A 67 -13.19 -5.95 13.89
N SER A 68 -12.22 -5.10 13.54
CA SER A 68 -11.88 -3.92 14.35
C SER A 68 -12.88 -2.76 14.21
N LEU A 69 -13.84 -2.81 13.28
CA LEU A 69 -14.87 -1.77 13.08
C LEU A 69 -16.10 -1.93 13.99
N ASN A 70 -16.28 -3.10 14.60
CA ASN A 70 -17.49 -3.42 15.35
C ASN A 70 -17.42 -2.86 16.77
N ASP A 71 -17.69 -1.56 16.92
CA ASP A 71 -17.88 -0.91 18.23
C ASP A 71 -19.29 -1.14 18.83
N ASP A 72 -20.29 -1.43 17.99
CA ASP A 72 -21.73 -1.46 18.37
C ASP A 72 -22.25 -2.83 18.84
N PHE A 73 -21.43 -3.88 18.80
CA PHE A 73 -21.82 -5.16 19.40
C PHE A 73 -21.26 -5.22 20.82
N GLU A 74 -22.12 -5.38 21.82
CA GLU A 74 -21.78 -5.63 23.24
C GLU A 74 -20.81 -6.83 23.45
N THR A 75 -20.48 -7.53 22.36
CA THR A 75 -19.42 -8.52 22.23
C THR A 75 -18.24 -7.94 21.42
N LYS A 76 -17.60 -6.85 21.88
CA LYS A 76 -16.22 -6.60 21.45
C LYS A 76 -15.42 -7.88 21.72
N PRO A 77 -14.74 -8.49 20.73
CA PRO A 77 -13.57 -9.27 21.06
C PRO A 77 -12.55 -8.24 21.53
N SER A 78 -12.65 -7.81 22.79
CA SER A 78 -11.82 -6.81 23.44
C SER A 78 -10.34 -7.18 23.49
N ASN A 79 -9.94 -8.29 22.87
CA ASN A 79 -8.62 -8.87 22.99
C ASN A 79 -8.10 -9.43 21.65
N THR A 80 -8.11 -8.67 20.54
CA THR A 80 -7.08 -9.00 19.54
C THR A 80 -5.73 -8.79 20.22
N LEU A 81 -4.90 -9.83 20.26
CA LEU A 81 -3.60 -9.80 20.96
C LEU A 81 -2.71 -8.65 20.46
N PHE A 82 -2.99 -8.15 19.25
CA PHE A 82 -2.28 -7.08 18.60
C PHE A 82 -3.24 -6.06 17.97
N ASN A 83 -2.78 -4.82 17.86
CA ASN A 83 -3.37 -3.80 16.99
C ASN A 83 -2.82 -3.99 15.57
N TYR A 84 -3.40 -4.92 14.82
CA TYR A 84 -2.95 -5.26 13.47
C TYR A 84 -2.93 -4.07 12.48
N PRO A 85 -3.96 -3.18 12.44
CA PRO A 85 -3.92 -1.95 11.64
C PRO A 85 -2.65 -1.14 11.83
N SER A 86 -2.25 -0.90 13.09
CA SER A 86 -1.12 -0.02 13.43
C SER A 86 0.23 -0.47 12.86
N PHE A 87 0.38 -1.74 12.46
CA PHE A 87 1.61 -2.27 11.89
C PHE A 87 1.78 -1.99 10.40
N LEU A 88 0.73 -1.57 9.68
CA LEU A 88 0.80 -1.33 8.25
C LEU A 88 1.80 -0.21 7.93
N LYS A 89 2.87 -0.51 7.18
CA LYS A 89 3.87 0.49 6.73
C LYS A 89 4.03 0.56 5.22
N TYR A 90 3.63 -0.48 4.49
CA TYR A 90 3.70 -0.55 3.05
C TYR A 90 2.33 -0.84 2.47
N LEU A 91 1.87 0.02 1.56
CA LEU A 91 0.60 -0.16 0.86
C LEU A 91 0.82 -0.06 -0.65
N ASN A 92 0.68 -1.19 -1.34
CA ASN A 92 0.52 -1.20 -2.79
C ASN A 92 -0.97 -1.22 -3.13
N ILE A 93 -1.46 -0.17 -3.79
CA ILE A 93 -2.89 -0.01 -4.08
C ILE A 93 -3.38 -1.10 -5.03
N TRP A 94 -2.61 -1.48 -6.05
CA TRP A 94 -3.02 -2.56 -6.97
C TRP A 94 -3.18 -3.91 -6.26
N LYS A 95 -2.21 -4.29 -5.43
CA LYS A 95 -2.29 -5.52 -4.63
C LYS A 95 -3.44 -5.46 -3.64
N PHE A 96 -3.63 -4.33 -2.96
CA PHE A 96 -4.76 -4.10 -2.08
C PHE A 96 -6.09 -4.40 -2.78
N MET A 97 -6.27 -3.86 -3.99
CA MET A 97 -7.49 -4.05 -4.78
C MET A 97 -7.71 -5.51 -5.16
N ILE A 98 -6.65 -6.22 -5.57
CA ILE A 98 -6.73 -7.66 -5.85
C ILE A 98 -7.14 -8.46 -4.61
N CYS A 99 -6.56 -8.14 -3.44
CA CYS A 99 -6.91 -8.79 -2.19
C CYS A 99 -8.39 -8.59 -1.86
N VAL A 100 -8.88 -7.34 -1.94
CA VAL A 100 -10.29 -7.00 -1.72
C VAL A 100 -11.17 -7.73 -2.75
N GLU A 101 -10.77 -7.76 -4.03
CA GLU A 101 -11.55 -8.40 -5.07
C GLU A 101 -11.77 -9.91 -4.79
N ILE A 102 -10.68 -10.61 -4.48
CA ILE A 102 -10.68 -12.05 -4.23
C ILE A 102 -11.42 -12.36 -2.93
N TRP A 103 -11.14 -11.60 -1.86
CA TRP A 103 -11.83 -11.77 -0.59
C TRP A 103 -13.34 -11.56 -0.73
N SER A 104 -13.76 -10.44 -1.33
CA SER A 104 -15.17 -10.14 -1.54
C SER A 104 -15.88 -11.21 -2.37
N ARG A 105 -15.22 -11.74 -3.41
CA ARG A 105 -15.77 -12.86 -4.21
C ARG A 105 -16.00 -14.10 -3.35
N ASN A 106 -15.07 -14.44 -2.46
CA ASN A 106 -15.19 -15.57 -1.56
C ASN A 106 -16.26 -15.33 -0.46
N ALA A 107 -16.33 -14.12 0.09
CA ALA A 107 -17.33 -13.73 1.07
C ALA A 107 -18.75 -13.85 0.49
N ILE A 108 -18.98 -13.34 -0.72
CA ILE A 108 -20.29 -13.44 -1.36
C ILE A 108 -20.65 -14.91 -1.70
N ARG A 109 -19.68 -15.71 -2.16
CA ARG A 109 -19.88 -17.15 -2.39
C ARG A 109 -20.35 -17.88 -1.13
N THR A 110 -19.80 -17.51 0.03
CA THR A 110 -20.20 -18.08 1.31
C THR A 110 -21.61 -17.62 1.73
N LEU A 111 -21.95 -16.34 1.52
CA LEU A 111 -23.22 -15.76 1.94
C LEU A 111 -24.42 -16.12 1.03
N LYS A 112 -24.19 -16.27 -0.27
CA LYS A 112 -25.25 -16.50 -1.29
C LYS A 112 -24.80 -17.51 -2.35
N PRO A 113 -24.68 -18.80 -2.00
CA PRO A 113 -24.17 -19.84 -2.92
C PRO A 113 -25.04 -19.99 -4.19
N GLU A 114 -26.34 -19.72 -4.09
CA GLU A 114 -27.34 -19.94 -5.17
C GLU A 114 -27.34 -18.88 -6.28
N ARG A 115 -26.76 -17.68 -6.05
CA ARG A 115 -26.90 -16.52 -6.96
C ARG A 115 -25.68 -16.27 -7.84
N TYR A 116 -24.70 -17.16 -7.86
CA TYR A 116 -23.40 -16.95 -8.50
C TYR A 116 -23.44 -16.90 -10.04
N PHE A 117 -24.57 -17.26 -10.67
CA PHE A 117 -24.66 -17.46 -12.12
C PHE A 117 -25.25 -16.29 -12.94
N ILE A 118 -25.60 -15.15 -12.32
CA ILE A 118 -26.21 -14.01 -13.04
C ILE A 118 -25.15 -12.94 -13.32
N TYR A 119 -24.64 -12.87 -14.55
CA TYR A 119 -23.41 -12.14 -14.87
C TYR A 119 -23.52 -10.60 -14.87
N ASP A 120 -24.66 -10.01 -15.24
CA ASP A 120 -24.72 -8.55 -15.51
C ASP A 120 -25.17 -7.69 -14.32
N THR A 121 -26.26 -8.06 -13.62
CA THR A 121 -26.71 -7.34 -12.41
C THR A 121 -25.74 -7.53 -11.22
N TYR A 122 -24.95 -8.60 -11.26
CA TYR A 122 -23.95 -8.90 -10.25
C TYR A 122 -22.67 -8.05 -10.40
N LYS A 123 -22.34 -7.57 -11.60
CA LYS A 123 -21.12 -6.78 -11.80
C LYS A 123 -21.16 -5.45 -11.04
N TYR A 124 -22.27 -4.71 -11.13
CA TYR A 124 -22.44 -3.41 -10.44
C TYR A 124 -22.55 -3.58 -8.91
N SER A 125 -23.31 -4.57 -8.44
CA SER A 125 -23.41 -4.85 -7.00
C SER A 125 -22.10 -5.36 -6.42
N LYS A 126 -21.29 -6.09 -7.21
CA LYS A 126 -19.93 -6.50 -6.84
C LYS A 126 -18.98 -5.31 -6.72
N THR A 127 -19.02 -4.34 -7.64
CA THR A 127 -18.18 -3.14 -7.55
C THR A 127 -18.55 -2.27 -6.36
N GLU A 128 -19.84 -2.09 -6.08
CA GLU A 128 -20.28 -1.31 -4.92
C GLU A 128 -19.87 -1.98 -3.60
N PHE A 129 -20.00 -3.31 -3.51
CA PHE A 129 -19.53 -4.06 -2.34
C PHE A 129 -18.02 -3.92 -2.14
N MET A 130 -17.22 -4.04 -3.20
CA MET A 130 -15.76 -3.85 -3.12
C MET A 130 -15.38 -2.43 -2.71
N LYS A 131 -16.09 -1.43 -3.23
CA LYS A 131 -15.95 -0.04 -2.84
C LYS A 131 -16.21 0.11 -1.34
N LEU A 132 -17.33 -0.40 -0.83
CA LEU A 132 -17.65 -0.35 0.61
C LEU A 132 -16.55 -0.97 1.47
N ILE A 133 -16.07 -2.17 1.13
CA ILE A 133 -14.98 -2.84 1.85
C ILE A 133 -13.70 -1.98 1.82
N SER A 134 -13.37 -1.40 0.67
CA SER A 134 -12.20 -0.55 0.54
C SER A 134 -12.30 0.69 1.41
N ILE A 135 -13.44 1.41 1.36
CA ILE A 135 -13.72 2.58 2.20
C ILE A 135 -13.61 2.23 3.68
N SER A 136 -14.20 1.10 4.10
CA SER A 136 -14.11 0.60 5.47
C SER A 136 -12.68 0.34 5.92
N LEU A 137 -11.85 -0.28 5.07
CA LEU A 137 -10.43 -0.53 5.38
C LEU A 137 -9.63 0.77 5.52
N PHE A 138 -9.84 1.74 4.63
CA PHE A 138 -9.17 3.04 4.75
C PHE A 138 -9.59 3.79 6.01
N LYS A 139 -10.87 3.73 6.40
CA LYS A 139 -11.34 4.29 7.68
C LYS A 139 -10.61 3.64 8.87
N ILE A 140 -10.50 2.31 8.89
CA ILE A 140 -9.72 1.60 9.92
C ILE A 140 -8.29 2.12 10.00
N PHE A 141 -7.63 2.29 8.85
CA PHE A 141 -6.24 2.76 8.82
C PHE A 141 -6.10 4.19 9.35
N ILE A 142 -7.07 5.05 9.04
CA ILE A 142 -7.10 6.44 9.51
C ILE A 142 -7.37 6.50 11.01
N GLU A 143 -8.39 5.77 11.49
CA GLU A 143 -8.79 5.72 12.90
C GLU A 143 -7.70 5.12 13.80
N ASN A 144 -6.90 4.19 13.27
CA ASN A 144 -5.76 3.60 13.97
C ASN A 144 -4.44 4.38 13.79
N GLU A 145 -4.50 5.61 13.27
CA GLU A 145 -3.35 6.51 13.10
C GLU A 145 -2.17 5.83 12.38
N VAL A 146 -2.46 5.05 11.35
CA VAL A 146 -1.44 4.30 10.61
C VAL A 146 -0.40 5.27 10.03
N THR A 147 0.87 4.98 10.31
CA THR A 147 2.02 5.76 9.81
C THR A 147 2.67 5.04 8.64
N LEU A 148 2.13 5.27 7.44
CA LEU A 148 2.62 4.65 6.22
C LEU A 148 4.03 5.17 5.85
N HIS A 149 4.94 4.28 5.51
CA HIS A 149 6.31 4.62 5.08
C HIS A 149 6.47 4.53 3.56
N THR A 150 5.81 3.56 2.94
CA THR A 150 5.84 3.36 1.49
C THR A 150 4.43 3.28 0.93
N LEU A 151 4.16 4.14 -0.05
CA LEU A 151 2.95 4.09 -0.86
C LEU A 151 3.35 3.73 -2.29
N ASP A 152 2.70 2.71 -2.83
CA ASP A 152 3.00 2.15 -4.14
C ASP A 152 1.73 2.13 -4.99
N ILE A 153 1.65 3.05 -5.94
CA ILE A 153 0.51 3.27 -6.81
C ILE A 153 0.88 2.76 -8.20
N ASP A 154 0.47 1.53 -8.49
CA ASP A 154 0.60 0.93 -9.81
C ASP A 154 -0.77 0.88 -10.50
N ILE A 155 -0.90 1.65 -11.57
CA ILE A 155 -2.11 1.74 -12.42
C ILE A 155 -1.69 1.43 -13.87
N SER A 156 -0.67 0.60 -14.05
CA SER A 156 -0.21 0.19 -15.37
C SER A 156 -1.10 -0.90 -16.01
N ASP A 157 -1.76 -1.73 -15.21
CA ASP A 157 -2.61 -2.80 -15.71
C ASP A 157 -4.06 -2.34 -15.96
N HIS A 158 -4.34 -1.93 -17.19
CA HIS A 158 -5.66 -1.51 -17.67
C HIS A 158 -6.75 -2.60 -17.55
N ARG A 159 -6.39 -3.89 -17.39
CA ARG A 159 -7.36 -4.97 -17.20
C ARG A 159 -8.07 -4.88 -15.85
N TYR A 160 -7.50 -4.11 -14.91
CA TYR A 160 -7.97 -3.96 -13.54
C TYR A 160 -8.31 -2.51 -13.17
N TYR A 161 -8.47 -1.61 -14.16
CA TYR A 161 -8.96 -0.28 -13.87
C TYR A 161 -10.34 -0.38 -13.22
N CYS A 162 -10.42 0.04 -11.96
CA CYS A 162 -11.60 -0.09 -11.15
C CYS A 162 -12.22 1.28 -10.90
N SER A 163 -13.51 1.43 -11.16
CA SER A 163 -14.20 2.73 -11.11
C SER A 163 -14.07 3.45 -9.76
N TYR A 164 -13.77 2.74 -8.67
CA TYR A 164 -13.63 3.31 -7.33
C TYR A 164 -12.20 3.70 -6.91
N PHE A 165 -11.22 3.67 -7.83
CA PHE A 165 -9.89 4.27 -7.57
C PHE A 165 -10.02 5.74 -7.14
N ASN A 166 -10.90 6.47 -7.82
CA ASN A 166 -11.15 7.88 -7.52
C ASN A 166 -11.69 8.09 -6.11
N ASP A 167 -12.56 7.20 -5.63
CA ASP A 167 -13.10 7.25 -4.27
C ASP A 167 -12.01 7.00 -3.21
N ILE A 168 -11.12 6.04 -3.46
CA ILE A 168 -10.00 5.75 -2.56
C ILE A 168 -9.05 6.94 -2.48
N PHE A 169 -8.66 7.51 -3.63
CA PHE A 169 -7.81 8.69 -3.64
C PHE A 169 -8.49 9.92 -3.03
N GLU A 170 -9.81 10.05 -3.19
CA GLU A 170 -10.59 11.07 -2.50
C GLU A 170 -10.50 10.93 -0.98
N LEU A 171 -10.66 9.72 -0.46
CA LEU A 171 -10.54 9.47 0.98
C LEU A 171 -9.13 9.73 1.50
N ILE A 172 -8.12 9.35 0.74
CA ILE A 172 -6.71 9.62 1.07
C ILE A 172 -6.47 11.13 1.13
N LEU A 173 -7.00 11.90 0.18
CA LEU A 173 -6.86 13.35 0.13
C LEU A 173 -7.64 14.08 1.22
N GLN A 174 -8.89 13.68 1.48
CA GLN A 174 -9.76 14.29 2.49
C GLN A 174 -9.24 14.08 3.92
N ASN A 175 -8.61 12.94 4.19
CA ASN A 175 -8.11 12.58 5.52
C ASN A 175 -6.56 12.67 5.61
N GLY A 176 -5.94 13.33 4.64
CA GLY A 176 -4.53 13.13 4.27
C GLY A 176 -3.47 13.70 5.21
N THR A 177 -3.78 14.63 6.11
CA THR A 177 -2.69 15.24 6.90
C THR A 177 -1.96 14.25 7.80
N ASN A 178 -2.63 13.23 8.34
CA ASN A 178 -1.96 12.23 9.19
C ASN A 178 -1.61 10.94 8.45
N PHE A 179 -2.42 10.49 7.50
CA PHE A 179 -2.19 9.20 6.82
C PHE A 179 -1.02 9.24 5.81
N ILE A 180 -0.81 10.36 5.11
CA ILE A 180 0.19 10.46 4.03
C ILE A 180 1.42 11.34 4.35
N HIS A 181 1.39 12.18 5.38
CA HIS A 181 2.52 13.09 5.68
C HIS A 181 3.87 12.40 5.97
N ASN A 182 3.84 11.18 6.49
CA ASN A 182 5.01 10.42 6.92
C ASN A 182 5.56 9.46 5.84
N ILE A 183 4.96 9.45 4.65
CA ILE A 183 5.44 8.63 3.56
C ILE A 183 6.81 9.13 3.12
N LYS A 184 7.79 8.23 3.16
CA LYS A 184 9.17 8.47 2.75
C LYS A 184 9.44 7.94 1.35
N ASN A 185 8.75 6.88 0.96
CA ASN A 185 8.95 6.21 -0.32
C ASN A 185 7.64 6.25 -1.10
N LEU A 186 7.66 6.90 -2.25
CA LEU A 186 6.53 6.91 -3.17
C LEU A 186 6.93 6.18 -4.44
N LYS A 187 6.24 5.08 -4.75
CA LYS A 187 6.39 4.38 -6.03
C LYS A 187 5.15 4.65 -6.86
N PHE A 188 5.37 4.98 -8.12
CA PHE A 188 4.29 5.27 -9.03
C PHE A 188 4.58 4.73 -10.42
N CYS A 189 3.64 3.94 -10.93
CA CYS A 189 3.72 3.39 -12.27
C CYS A 189 2.35 3.51 -12.94
N THR A 190 2.33 4.09 -14.14
CA THR A 190 1.11 4.17 -14.98
C THR A 190 1.43 3.75 -16.40
N SER A 191 0.51 3.08 -17.07
CA SER A 191 0.63 2.72 -18.48
C SER A 191 -0.64 3.18 -19.18
N THR A 192 -0.76 4.49 -19.43
CA THR A 192 -1.82 4.99 -20.30
C THR A 192 -1.24 5.19 -21.69
N HIS A 193 -1.48 4.21 -22.57
CA HIS A 193 -1.29 4.38 -24.02
C HIS A 193 -2.51 5.04 -24.69
N SER A 194 -3.59 5.30 -23.97
CA SER A 194 -4.80 5.96 -24.48
C SER A 194 -4.95 7.38 -23.95
N SER A 195 -4.75 8.33 -24.85
CA SER A 195 -5.29 9.68 -24.75
C SER A 195 -6.83 9.64 -24.79
N PHE A 196 -7.49 10.46 -23.97
CA PHE A 196 -8.88 10.97 -24.09
C PHE A 196 -10.01 10.47 -23.18
N ASP A 197 -9.76 9.80 -22.05
CA ASP A 197 -10.83 9.60 -21.04
C ASP A 197 -10.76 10.64 -19.89
N ASN A 198 -11.88 11.30 -19.59
CA ASN A 198 -11.98 12.30 -18.52
C ASN A 198 -11.70 11.71 -17.13
N GLU A 199 -12.00 10.43 -16.92
CA GLU A 199 -11.70 9.72 -15.66
C GLU A 199 -10.20 9.58 -15.43
N ASP A 200 -9.43 9.31 -16.49
CA ASP A 200 -7.96 9.28 -16.42
C ASP A 200 -7.44 10.65 -16.00
N MET A 201 -8.00 11.75 -16.53
CA MET A 201 -7.57 13.11 -16.16
C MET A 201 -7.87 13.43 -14.68
N LEU A 202 -9.03 13.04 -14.17
CA LEU A 202 -9.38 13.23 -12.76
C LEU A 202 -8.46 12.44 -11.82
N LEU A 203 -8.20 11.17 -12.15
CA LEU A 203 -7.29 10.32 -11.40
C LEU A 203 -5.88 10.92 -11.37
N LYS A 204 -5.40 11.38 -12.52
CA LYS A 204 -4.10 12.08 -12.65
C LYS A 204 -4.02 13.33 -11.77
N ASN A 205 -5.09 14.13 -11.74
CA ASN A 205 -5.15 15.31 -10.88
C ASN A 205 -5.11 14.95 -9.39
N ARG A 206 -5.85 13.92 -8.97
CA ARG A 206 -5.83 13.44 -7.58
C ARG A 206 -4.46 12.90 -7.18
N ILE A 207 -3.81 12.16 -8.08
CA ILE A 207 -2.45 11.67 -7.87
C ILE A 207 -1.50 12.86 -7.71
N SER A 208 -1.55 13.87 -8.57
CA SER A 208 -0.73 15.09 -8.41
C SER A 208 -0.95 15.72 -7.04
N GLN A 209 -2.21 15.87 -6.61
CA GLN A 209 -2.53 16.42 -5.28
C GLN A 209 -1.93 15.57 -4.16
N ILE A 210 -2.03 14.24 -4.24
CA ILE A 210 -1.42 13.33 -3.26
C ILE A 210 0.09 13.61 -3.22
N ILE A 211 0.76 13.62 -4.37
CA ILE A 211 2.19 13.88 -4.44
C ILE A 211 2.55 15.25 -3.82
N ASP A 212 1.84 16.32 -4.19
CA ASP A 212 2.10 17.70 -3.73
C ASP A 212 1.94 17.86 -2.20
N THR A 213 1.11 17.03 -1.56
CA THR A 213 0.92 17.05 -0.10
C THR A 213 2.12 16.49 0.69
N HIS A 214 3.08 15.82 0.04
CA HIS A 214 4.21 15.21 0.74
C HIS A 214 5.37 16.18 0.97
N GLN A 215 5.88 16.23 2.20
CA GLN A 215 6.99 17.10 2.59
C GLN A 215 8.30 16.34 2.83
N ASN A 216 8.23 15.03 3.08
CA ASN A 216 9.37 14.23 3.56
C ASN A 216 9.72 13.05 2.64
N LEU A 217 9.38 13.14 1.35
CA LEU A 217 9.74 12.10 0.37
C LEU A 217 11.26 11.99 0.26
N LYS A 218 11.77 10.77 0.42
CA LYS A 218 13.18 10.40 0.22
C LYS A 218 13.39 9.74 -1.11
N ILE A 219 12.51 8.79 -1.45
CA ILE A 219 12.63 7.97 -2.65
C ILE A 219 11.38 8.12 -3.50
N ILE A 220 11.59 8.42 -4.78
CA ILE A 220 10.52 8.33 -5.78
C ILE A 220 10.90 7.35 -6.89
N LEU A 221 9.98 6.46 -7.24
CA LEU A 221 10.12 5.57 -8.39
C LEU A 221 9.04 5.90 -9.41
N LEU A 222 9.46 6.16 -10.64
CA LEU A 222 8.65 6.64 -11.74
C LEU A 222 8.74 5.66 -12.92
N CYS A 223 7.62 5.05 -13.28
CA CYS A 223 7.55 4.17 -14.45
C CYS A 223 6.85 4.82 -15.65
N HIS A 224 7.32 4.50 -16.87
CA HIS A 224 6.69 4.84 -18.15
C HIS A 224 6.59 6.35 -18.47
N ASN A 225 6.05 6.68 -19.65
CA ASN A 225 6.10 8.02 -20.26
C ASN A 225 5.18 9.09 -19.63
N TYR A 226 4.93 9.06 -18.32
CA TYR A 226 4.03 10.00 -17.65
C TYR A 226 4.73 11.15 -16.90
N LEU A 227 5.88 11.59 -17.43
CA LEU A 227 6.68 12.65 -16.84
C LEU A 227 5.99 14.03 -16.66
N PRO A 228 4.97 14.43 -17.47
CA PRO A 228 4.29 15.72 -17.27
C PRO A 228 3.64 15.91 -15.88
N LEU A 229 3.19 14.84 -15.20
CA LEU A 229 2.71 14.94 -13.82
C LEU A 229 3.82 15.19 -12.80
N TYR A 230 5.04 14.78 -13.13
CA TYR A 230 6.20 14.98 -12.28
C TYR A 230 6.86 16.31 -12.53
N GLN A 231 6.59 16.92 -13.67
CA GLN A 231 7.09 18.24 -13.98
C GLN A 231 6.54 19.29 -12.99
N SER A 232 5.26 19.19 -12.58
CA SER A 232 4.72 20.07 -11.52
C SER A 232 5.36 19.79 -10.16
N LEU A 233 5.52 18.51 -9.79
CA LEU A 233 6.17 18.12 -8.53
C LEU A 233 7.63 18.62 -8.46
N LEU A 234 8.39 18.35 -9.51
CA LEU A 234 9.85 18.43 -9.50
C LEU A 234 10.39 19.76 -10.05
N LEU A 235 9.61 20.52 -10.82
CA LEU A 235 9.98 21.88 -11.28
C LEU A 235 9.27 23.02 -10.53
N SER A 236 8.34 22.73 -9.62
CA SER A 236 7.75 23.80 -8.81
C SER A 236 8.82 24.39 -7.89
N LYS A 237 9.04 25.70 -7.98
CA LYS A 237 10.02 26.44 -7.16
C LYS A 237 9.81 26.30 -5.64
N ASN A 238 8.65 25.79 -5.23
CA ASN A 238 8.26 25.54 -3.84
C ASN A 238 8.04 24.05 -3.58
N SER A 239 8.70 23.14 -4.32
CA SER A 239 8.50 21.71 -4.12
C SER A 239 8.89 21.34 -2.68
N ASN A 240 7.90 20.86 -1.93
CA ASN A 240 8.03 20.56 -0.50
C ASN A 240 9.08 19.46 -0.22
N CYS A 241 9.53 18.73 -1.25
CA CYS A 241 10.48 17.62 -1.15
C CYS A 241 11.90 17.93 -1.66
N SER A 242 12.19 19.15 -2.15
CA SER A 242 13.52 19.52 -2.69
C SER A 242 14.70 19.27 -1.74
N ASN A 243 14.46 19.39 -0.43
CA ASN A 243 15.47 19.18 0.62
C ASN A 243 15.43 17.79 1.27
N THR A 244 14.52 16.91 0.84
CA THR A 244 14.33 15.57 1.44
C THR A 244 14.50 14.43 0.44
N LEU A 245 14.27 14.69 -0.86
CA LEU A 245 14.32 13.70 -1.93
C LEU A 245 15.78 13.37 -2.31
N ASN A 246 16.26 12.20 -1.87
CA ASN A 246 17.63 11.76 -2.10
C ASN A 246 17.80 10.76 -3.24
N THR A 247 16.72 10.08 -3.65
CA THR A 247 16.77 9.02 -4.65
C THR A 247 15.64 9.15 -5.66
N ILE A 248 16.00 9.15 -6.94
CA ILE A 248 15.04 9.06 -8.05
C ILE A 248 15.33 7.82 -8.88
N MET A 249 14.31 7.00 -9.08
CA MET A 249 14.38 5.80 -9.91
C MET A 249 13.43 5.93 -11.10
N PHE A 250 13.96 5.72 -12.30
CA PHE A 250 13.21 5.71 -13.54
C PHE A 250 13.18 4.31 -14.15
N TYR A 251 11.98 3.86 -14.51
CA TYR A 251 11.76 2.54 -15.12
C TYR A 251 10.97 2.68 -16.42
N HIS A 252 11.50 2.18 -17.54
CA HIS A 252 10.86 2.27 -18.87
C HIS A 252 10.51 3.71 -19.30
N ILE A 253 11.41 4.67 -19.12
CA ILE A 253 11.17 6.08 -19.48
C ILE A 253 11.91 6.45 -20.76
N ASN A 254 11.17 7.02 -21.72
CA ASN A 254 11.78 7.71 -22.85
C ASN A 254 12.24 9.12 -22.45
N PHE A 255 13.54 9.29 -22.23
CA PHE A 255 14.12 10.61 -21.93
C PHE A 255 14.01 11.61 -23.08
N GLY A 256 13.81 11.15 -24.32
CA GLY A 256 13.70 12.02 -25.51
C GLY A 256 12.45 12.92 -25.51
N SER A 257 11.43 12.60 -24.70
CA SER A 257 10.24 13.45 -24.53
C SER A 257 10.33 14.40 -23.34
N ILE A 258 11.49 14.48 -22.68
CA ILE A 258 11.66 15.24 -21.44
C ILE A 258 12.32 16.58 -21.74
N PHE A 259 11.56 17.67 -21.57
CA PHE A 259 12.12 19.01 -21.55
C PHE A 259 12.52 19.40 -20.12
N ASN A 260 13.68 20.03 -19.97
CA ASN A 260 14.17 20.63 -18.72
C ASN A 260 14.48 19.65 -17.57
N ILE A 261 14.94 18.42 -17.87
CA ILE A 261 15.40 17.51 -16.82
C ILE A 261 16.64 18.04 -16.07
N ASP A 262 17.45 18.85 -16.74
CA ASP A 262 18.64 19.46 -16.12
C ASP A 262 18.22 20.44 -15.01
N ILE A 263 17.20 21.26 -15.29
CA ILE A 263 16.60 22.20 -14.31
C ILE A 263 16.03 21.45 -13.10
N LEU A 264 15.46 20.27 -13.35
CA LEU A 264 14.89 19.41 -12.32
C LEU A 264 15.95 18.92 -11.34
N PHE A 265 17.10 18.46 -11.86
CA PHE A 265 18.19 18.02 -11.00
C PHE A 265 18.85 19.17 -10.23
N GLU A 266 18.95 20.36 -10.84
CA GLU A 266 19.48 21.55 -10.16
C GLU A 266 18.62 22.01 -8.96
N GLN A 267 17.32 21.70 -8.95
CA GLN A 267 16.43 22.08 -7.84
C GLN A 267 16.45 21.10 -6.65
N LEU A 268 17.09 19.94 -6.79
CA LEU A 268 17.13 18.90 -5.76
C LEU A 268 18.45 18.95 -4.98
N ASN A 269 18.43 19.67 -3.86
CA ASN A 269 19.63 20.00 -3.08
C ASN A 269 20.32 18.80 -2.44
N VAL A 270 19.61 17.69 -2.23
CA VAL A 270 20.09 16.51 -1.49
C VAL A 270 20.06 15.22 -2.33
N LEU A 271 19.97 15.33 -3.66
CA LEU A 271 19.94 14.16 -4.54
C LEU A 271 21.28 13.41 -4.47
N GLU A 272 21.25 12.19 -3.92
CA GLU A 272 22.43 11.32 -3.75
C GLU A 272 22.54 10.30 -4.88
N SER A 273 21.41 9.79 -5.36
CA SER A 273 21.41 8.70 -6.33
C SER A 273 20.31 8.81 -7.38
N PHE A 274 20.68 8.48 -8.61
CA PHE A 274 19.81 8.44 -9.78
C PHE A 274 19.96 7.06 -10.43
N TYR A 275 18.84 6.37 -10.63
CA TYR A 275 18.81 5.08 -11.30
C TYR A 275 17.89 5.15 -12.51
N SER A 276 18.36 4.68 -13.66
CA SER A 276 17.54 4.53 -14.85
C SER A 276 17.68 3.12 -15.40
N LYS A 277 16.54 2.50 -15.71
CA LYS A 277 16.48 1.17 -16.29
C LYS A 277 15.51 1.18 -17.47
N ASN A 278 16.07 1.20 -18.67
CA ASN A 278 15.37 1.09 -19.95
C ASN A 278 15.78 -0.23 -20.60
N TYR A 279 14.82 -1.10 -20.89
CA TYR A 279 15.03 -2.31 -21.69
C TYR A 279 14.54 -2.12 -23.10
#